data_AF-A0A2K8SFV4-F1
#
_entry.id   AF-A0A2K8SFV4-F1
#
_cell.length_a   1.000
_cell.length_b   1.000
_cell.length_c   1.000
_cell.angle_alpha   90.00
_cell.angle_beta   90.00
_cell.angle_gamma   90.00
#
_symmetry.space_group_name_H-M   'P 1'
#
loop_
_entity.id
_entity.type
_entity.pdbx_description
1 polymer ?
#
loop_
_entity_poly.entity_id
_entity_poly.type
_entity_poly.pdbx_seq_one_letter_code
_entity_poly.pdbx_strand_id
1 'polypeptide(L)'
;MEKLQDNFAVDNYKNKNSLLIKFSVLFVFLFIPTITYLVILNINPSLKYYFANLNVVENNFGKNVIAHKWEIEIFAWLSLSFLIIGLIMTFFLILFLKSKVNSLYKLIYIIFIASFSVIAIVFIAISEYSYSKFYNLFEFLSQDENADLFKNEDIKNMQDVFMDMYKGENGNSYKYKWSTDTLTWWLAIFKIIAVILCFNVWLKHNKTKIFTIENTYGNINRSITKDFLNKFSLNTRKNIQFWLIIATTLVFITPLIYIINMSLLSSKMNSMLNWTFIIPDLYKSVSTDSVINIEGSYFSIKFLPIIVSGFLISNILISSIAYIQNWKSSKKTFAVEFAILLVEILSILIIIAYSTHEVQRLTNLWNKELIQINPNAYESKYLESVYGSWYSPQSIYPSPWMSGLKYISQTVISLSFLATIYIILGVRFKKIKEK
;
A
#
# COMPACT_ATOMS: atom_id res chain seq x y z
N MET A 1 9.81 35.54 -28.17
CA MET A 1 9.33 35.12 -26.84
C MET A 1 8.38 33.94 -27.05
N GLU A 2 8.94 32.76 -27.31
CA GLU A 2 8.14 31.55 -27.54
C GLU A 2 7.55 31.12 -26.20
N LYS A 3 6.22 31.18 -26.08
CA LYS A 3 5.52 30.42 -25.05
C LYS A 3 5.85 28.96 -25.33
N LEU A 4 6.71 28.36 -24.51
CA LEU A 4 6.67 26.92 -24.27
C LEU A 4 5.25 26.63 -23.77
N GLN A 5 4.32 26.43 -24.70
CA GLN A 5 3.07 25.76 -24.41
C GLN A 5 3.49 24.43 -23.80
N ASP A 6 3.12 24.22 -22.54
CA ASP A 6 3.09 22.89 -21.96
C ASP A 6 2.28 22.05 -22.95
N ASN A 7 2.99 21.26 -23.77
CA ASN A 7 2.43 20.41 -24.80
C ASN A 7 1.72 19.20 -24.15
N PHE A 8 0.86 19.45 -23.16
CA PHE A 8 -0.44 18.80 -23.10
C PHE A 8 -1.32 19.34 -24.22
N ALA A 9 -0.78 19.35 -25.45
CA ALA A 9 -1.56 19.53 -26.64
C ALA A 9 -2.38 18.24 -26.75
N VAL A 10 -3.60 18.32 -26.22
CA VAL A 10 -4.78 17.49 -26.49
C VAL A 10 -5.03 17.34 -28.02
N ASP A 11 -4.29 18.12 -28.82
CA ASP A 11 -4.36 18.15 -30.26
C ASP A 11 -3.83 16.86 -30.88
N ASN A 12 -4.82 16.15 -31.39
CA ASN A 12 -4.78 14.91 -32.17
C ASN A 12 -4.54 13.64 -31.36
N TYR A 13 -5.51 13.33 -30.49
CA TYR A 13 -5.89 11.94 -30.19
C TYR A 13 -6.23 11.17 -31.50
N LYS A 14 -5.24 10.86 -32.33
CA LYS A 14 -5.40 10.02 -33.53
C LYS A 14 -5.72 8.56 -33.16
N ASN A 15 -5.41 8.15 -31.93
CA ASN A 15 -5.61 6.79 -31.41
C ASN A 15 -6.68 6.69 -30.30
N LYS A 16 -7.83 7.37 -30.47
CA LYS A 16 -8.96 7.35 -29.50
C LYS A 16 -9.46 5.93 -29.17
N ASN A 17 -9.55 5.05 -30.17
CA ASN A 17 -10.04 3.68 -29.97
C ASN A 17 -9.02 2.82 -29.20
N SER A 18 -7.71 3.02 -29.44
CA SER A 18 -6.67 2.32 -28.69
C SER A 18 -6.66 2.72 -27.21
N LEU A 19 -6.96 3.98 -26.89
CA LEU A 19 -7.16 4.42 -25.51
C LEU A 19 -8.33 3.69 -24.86
N LEU A 20 -9.48 3.66 -25.53
CA LEU A 20 -10.69 3.09 -24.95
C LEU A 20 -10.44 1.62 -24.64
N ILE A 21 -9.84 0.88 -25.58
CA ILE A 21 -9.48 -0.53 -25.39
C ILE A 21 -8.56 -0.70 -24.18
N LYS A 22 -7.50 0.11 -24.05
CA LYS A 22 -6.53 -0.03 -22.96
C LYS A 22 -7.12 0.30 -21.58
N PHE A 23 -7.89 1.37 -21.49
CA PHE A 23 -8.59 1.72 -20.24
C PHE A 23 -9.65 0.68 -19.91
N SER A 24 -10.42 0.21 -20.89
CA SER A 24 -11.36 -0.89 -20.68
C SER A 24 -10.66 -2.16 -20.20
N VAL A 25 -9.50 -2.52 -20.76
CA VAL A 25 -8.70 -3.67 -20.30
C VAL A 25 -8.27 -3.49 -18.84
N LEU A 26 -7.77 -2.30 -18.47
CA LEU A 26 -7.43 -1.98 -17.07
C LEU A 26 -8.64 -2.17 -16.14
N PHE A 27 -9.80 -1.64 -16.52
CA PHE A 27 -11.03 -1.81 -15.74
C PHE A 27 -11.44 -3.28 -15.64
N VAL A 28 -11.37 -4.06 -16.72
CA VAL A 28 -11.65 -5.51 -16.69
C VAL A 28 -10.75 -6.21 -15.68
N PHE A 29 -9.44 -5.91 -15.66
CA PHE A 29 -8.52 -6.47 -14.67
C PHE A 29 -8.86 -6.07 -13.23
N LEU A 30 -9.43 -4.88 -13.00
CA LEU A 30 -9.91 -4.47 -11.68
C LEU A 30 -11.26 -5.11 -11.31
N PHE A 31 -12.12 -5.35 -12.30
CA PHE A 31 -13.45 -5.96 -12.11
C PHE A 31 -13.35 -7.42 -11.67
N ILE A 32 -12.48 -8.23 -12.30
CA ILE A 32 -12.37 -9.67 -12.01
C ILE A 32 -12.24 -9.95 -10.51
N PRO A 33 -11.20 -9.45 -9.80
CA PRO A 33 -11.05 -9.73 -8.37
C PRO A 33 -12.19 -9.14 -7.54
N THR A 34 -12.71 -7.96 -7.90
CA THR A 34 -13.80 -7.30 -7.16
C THR A 34 -15.11 -8.11 -7.24
N ILE A 35 -15.45 -8.61 -8.42
CA ILE A 35 -16.64 -9.46 -8.63
C ILE A 35 -16.45 -10.80 -7.94
N THR A 36 -15.29 -11.45 -8.07
CA THR A 36 -15.01 -12.72 -7.39
C THR A 36 -15.15 -12.57 -5.88
N TYR A 37 -14.62 -11.49 -5.31
CA TYR A 37 -14.78 -11.20 -3.88
C TYR A 37 -16.24 -10.98 -3.48
N LEU A 38 -17.02 -10.21 -4.24
CA LEU A 38 -18.45 -10.04 -3.99
C LEU A 38 -19.23 -11.36 -4.08
N VAL A 39 -18.88 -12.25 -5.02
CA VAL A 39 -19.47 -13.59 -5.09
C VAL A 39 -19.18 -14.36 -3.80
N ILE A 40 -17.93 -14.36 -3.33
CA ILE A 40 -17.54 -14.99 -2.07
C ILE A 40 -18.36 -14.43 -0.89
N LEU A 41 -18.50 -13.12 -0.78
CA LEU A 41 -19.29 -12.49 0.29
C LEU A 41 -20.75 -12.97 0.30
N ASN A 42 -21.36 -13.12 -0.87
CA ASN A 42 -22.78 -13.49 -0.98
C ASN A 42 -23.03 -14.99 -0.75
N ILE A 43 -22.09 -15.86 -1.12
CA ILE A 43 -22.23 -17.31 -0.95
C ILE A 43 -21.77 -17.80 0.43
N ASN A 44 -20.94 -17.04 1.15
CA ASN A 44 -20.33 -17.49 2.40
C ASN A 44 -21.37 -17.57 3.56
N PRO A 45 -21.75 -18.77 4.03
CA PRO A 45 -22.72 -18.93 5.10
C PRO A 45 -22.14 -18.58 6.49
N SER A 46 -20.84 -18.82 6.72
CA SER A 46 -20.20 -18.52 8.01
C SER A 46 -20.12 -17.02 8.25
N LEU A 47 -19.94 -16.21 7.19
CA LEU A 47 -20.03 -14.75 7.28
C LEU A 47 -21.44 -14.28 7.66
N LYS A 48 -22.49 -14.88 7.07
CA LYS A 48 -23.88 -14.54 7.41
C LYS A 48 -24.19 -14.86 8.87
N TYR A 49 -23.75 -16.03 9.33
CA TYR A 49 -23.90 -16.43 10.74
C TYR A 49 -23.11 -15.50 11.68
N TYR A 50 -21.90 -15.12 11.30
CA TYR A 50 -21.09 -14.15 12.03
C TYR A 50 -21.82 -12.82 12.21
N PHE A 51 -22.40 -12.24 11.16
CA PHE A 51 -23.13 -10.98 11.26
C PHE A 51 -24.43 -11.10 12.06
N ALA A 52 -25.11 -12.25 12.04
CA ALA A 52 -26.28 -12.49 12.88
C ALA A 52 -25.93 -12.50 14.38
N ASN A 53 -24.69 -12.88 14.73
CA ASN A 53 -24.20 -13.01 16.09
C ASN A 53 -23.13 -11.96 16.46
N LEU A 54 -23.08 -10.83 15.74
CA LEU A 54 -22.04 -9.81 15.92
C LEU A 54 -21.96 -9.27 17.36
N ASN A 55 -23.11 -9.16 18.04
CA ASN A 55 -23.16 -8.72 19.44
C ASN A 55 -22.39 -9.66 20.38
N VAL A 56 -22.46 -10.98 20.16
CA VAL A 56 -21.69 -11.97 20.94
C VAL A 56 -20.21 -11.74 20.71
N VAL A 57 -19.82 -11.46 19.46
CA VAL A 57 -18.42 -11.21 19.11
C VAL A 57 -17.90 -9.93 19.77
N GLU A 58 -18.64 -8.82 19.66
CA GLU A 58 -18.24 -7.52 20.21
C GLU A 58 -18.06 -7.55 21.74
N ASN A 59 -18.90 -8.32 22.43
CA ASN A 59 -18.81 -8.46 23.88
C ASN A 59 -17.60 -9.29 24.33
N ASN A 60 -17.18 -10.27 23.54
CA ASN A 60 -16.23 -11.30 23.98
C ASN A 60 -14.82 -11.19 23.34
N PHE A 61 -14.67 -10.42 22.27
CA PHE A 61 -13.39 -10.23 21.57
C PHE A 61 -12.95 -8.76 21.54
N GLY A 62 -11.70 -8.53 21.16
CA GLY A 62 -11.12 -7.20 21.05
C GLY A 62 -11.25 -6.56 19.66
N LYS A 63 -10.97 -5.26 19.58
CA LYS A 63 -11.23 -4.43 18.39
C LYS A 63 -10.46 -4.86 17.13
N ASN A 64 -9.29 -5.47 17.26
CA ASN A 64 -8.44 -5.81 16.11
C ASN A 64 -8.93 -7.06 15.36
N VAL A 65 -9.82 -7.86 15.97
CA VAL A 65 -10.39 -9.08 15.37
C VAL A 65 -11.87 -8.95 15.01
N ILE A 66 -12.53 -7.88 15.47
CA ILE A 66 -13.92 -7.57 15.09
C ILE A 66 -13.97 -6.99 13.68
N ALA A 67 -14.94 -7.46 12.89
CA ALA A 67 -15.22 -6.99 11.55
C ALA A 67 -16.69 -6.54 11.47
N HIS A 68 -16.94 -5.28 11.19
CA HIS A 68 -18.33 -4.81 11.10
C HIS A 68 -18.91 -5.04 9.70
N LYS A 69 -20.22 -5.29 9.64
CA LYS A 69 -20.96 -5.49 8.38
C LYS A 69 -20.78 -4.34 7.40
N TRP A 70 -20.80 -3.10 7.90
CA TRP A 70 -20.65 -1.91 7.05
C TRP A 70 -19.25 -1.83 6.42
N GLU A 71 -18.20 -2.24 7.14
CA GLU A 71 -16.84 -2.24 6.61
C GLU A 71 -16.68 -3.26 5.46
N ILE A 72 -17.35 -4.41 5.56
CA ILE A 72 -17.26 -5.44 4.53
C ILE A 72 -18.21 -5.11 3.38
N GLU A 73 -19.52 -5.09 3.61
CA GLU A 73 -20.50 -5.04 2.53
C GLU A 73 -20.55 -3.67 1.86
N ILE A 74 -20.64 -2.58 2.62
CA ILE A 74 -20.85 -1.24 2.05
C ILE A 74 -19.63 -0.84 1.22
N PHE A 75 -18.41 -1.03 1.74
CA PHE A 75 -17.20 -0.68 0.97
C PHE A 75 -17.00 -1.56 -0.27
N ALA A 76 -17.37 -2.85 -0.24
CA ALA A 76 -17.33 -3.70 -1.44
C ALA A 76 -18.27 -3.18 -2.54
N TRP A 77 -19.51 -2.84 -2.18
CA TRP A 77 -20.50 -2.32 -3.13
C TRP A 77 -20.18 -0.89 -3.60
N LEU A 78 -19.63 -0.05 -2.73
CA LEU A 78 -19.12 1.27 -3.12
C LEU A 78 -17.99 1.14 -4.13
N SER A 79 -17.04 0.23 -3.90
CA SER A 79 -15.96 -0.05 -4.85
C SER A 79 -16.48 -0.44 -6.22
N LEU A 80 -17.41 -1.41 -6.27
CA LEU A 80 -18.04 -1.83 -7.52
C LEU A 80 -18.74 -0.65 -8.21
N SER A 81 -19.45 0.18 -7.44
CA SER A 81 -20.16 1.35 -7.96
C SER A 81 -19.20 2.34 -8.62
N PHE A 82 -18.06 2.63 -7.98
CA PHE A 82 -17.01 3.49 -8.56
C PHE A 82 -16.34 2.87 -9.79
N LEU A 83 -16.14 1.55 -9.85
CA LEU A 83 -15.66 0.87 -11.05
C LEU A 83 -16.66 0.97 -12.21
N ILE A 84 -17.96 0.78 -11.94
CA ILE A 84 -19.02 0.90 -12.96
C ILE A 84 -19.09 2.33 -13.48
N ILE A 85 -19.09 3.33 -12.60
CA ILE A 85 -19.10 4.74 -13.00
C ILE A 85 -17.83 5.06 -13.82
N GLY A 86 -16.66 4.62 -13.39
CA GLY A 86 -15.40 4.79 -14.11
C GLY A 86 -15.41 4.14 -15.50
N LEU A 87 -16.00 2.95 -15.63
CA LEU A 87 -16.17 2.24 -16.90
C LEU A 87 -17.12 3.00 -17.84
N ILE A 88 -18.28 3.45 -17.31
CA ILE A 88 -19.25 4.27 -18.05
C ILE A 88 -18.56 5.54 -18.56
N MET A 89 -17.83 6.25 -17.70
CA MET A 89 -17.07 7.43 -18.09
C MET A 89 -16.01 7.14 -19.14
N THR A 90 -15.35 5.97 -19.06
CA THR A 90 -14.38 5.51 -20.06
C THR A 90 -15.04 5.28 -21.42
N PHE A 91 -16.26 4.75 -21.46
CA PHE A 91 -17.02 4.60 -22.69
C PHE A 91 -17.40 5.95 -23.31
N PHE A 92 -17.86 6.90 -22.48
CA PHE A 92 -18.18 8.27 -22.91
C PHE A 92 -16.94 9.14 -23.22
N LEU A 93 -15.74 8.66 -22.89
CA LEU A 93 -14.50 9.40 -23.10
C LEU A 93 -14.30 9.80 -24.56
N ILE A 94 -14.62 8.94 -25.54
CA ILE A 94 -14.47 9.28 -26.96
C ILE A 94 -15.35 10.48 -27.35
N LEU A 95 -16.59 10.53 -26.85
CA LEU A 95 -17.52 11.63 -27.11
C LEU A 95 -16.99 12.91 -26.48
N PHE A 96 -16.51 12.84 -25.24
CA PHE A 96 -15.93 13.98 -24.55
C PHE A 96 -14.66 14.51 -25.25
N LEU A 97 -13.78 13.63 -25.71
CA LEU A 97 -12.57 14.01 -26.45
C LEU A 97 -12.87 14.61 -27.83
N LYS A 98 -13.99 14.23 -28.48
CA LYS A 98 -14.47 14.79 -29.77
C LYS A 98 -15.16 16.14 -29.63
N SER A 99 -15.65 16.50 -28.44
CA SER A 99 -16.33 17.76 -28.19
C SER A 99 -15.42 18.99 -28.42
N LYS A 100 -16.02 20.16 -28.70
CA LYS A 100 -15.31 21.45 -28.79
C LYS A 100 -14.97 22.07 -27.41
N VAL A 101 -14.97 21.25 -26.36
CA VAL A 101 -14.66 21.68 -24.99
C VAL A 101 -13.16 21.95 -24.84
N ASN A 102 -12.80 22.90 -23.96
CA ASN A 102 -11.42 23.27 -23.63
C ASN A 102 -10.57 22.05 -23.21
N SER A 103 -9.29 22.04 -23.58
CA SER A 103 -8.32 20.98 -23.27
C SER A 103 -8.19 20.70 -21.77
N LEU A 104 -8.29 21.74 -20.94
CA LEU A 104 -8.26 21.63 -19.49
C LEU A 104 -9.37 20.75 -18.94
N TYR A 105 -10.63 20.93 -19.40
CA TYR A 105 -11.75 20.08 -18.96
C TYR A 105 -11.60 18.63 -19.43
N LYS A 106 -11.04 18.40 -20.63
CA LYS A 106 -10.70 17.04 -21.13
C LYS A 106 -9.68 16.34 -20.23
N LEU A 107 -8.68 17.08 -19.76
CA LEU A 107 -7.70 16.58 -18.81
C LEU A 107 -8.33 16.31 -17.43
N ILE A 108 -9.17 17.21 -16.92
CA ILE A 108 -9.93 17.01 -15.67
C ILE A 108 -10.79 15.74 -15.76
N TYR A 109 -11.46 15.51 -16.88
CA TYR A 109 -12.30 14.31 -17.07
C TYR A 109 -11.48 13.01 -17.01
N ILE A 110 -10.28 12.99 -17.61
CA ILE A 110 -9.37 11.83 -17.51
C ILE A 110 -8.89 11.63 -16.07
N ILE A 111 -8.57 12.72 -15.36
CA ILE A 111 -8.20 12.66 -13.94
C ILE A 111 -9.35 12.08 -13.11
N PHE A 112 -10.60 12.48 -13.35
CA PHE A 112 -11.75 11.91 -12.63
C PHE A 112 -11.90 10.41 -12.84
N ILE A 113 -11.69 9.90 -14.05
CA ILE A 113 -11.71 8.44 -14.30
C ILE A 113 -10.65 7.74 -13.45
N ALA A 114 -9.41 8.26 -13.47
CA ALA A 114 -8.32 7.70 -12.67
C ALA A 114 -8.62 7.77 -11.16
N SER A 115 -9.17 8.88 -10.67
CA SER A 115 -9.59 9.05 -9.28
C SER A 115 -10.65 8.03 -8.88
N PHE A 116 -11.65 7.76 -9.73
CA PHE A 116 -12.64 6.72 -9.45
C PHE A 116 -12.04 5.32 -9.37
N SER A 117 -11.08 4.98 -10.24
CA SER A 117 -10.36 3.71 -10.15
C SER A 117 -9.56 3.59 -8.84
N VAL A 118 -8.86 4.66 -8.43
CA VAL A 118 -8.08 4.66 -7.17
C VAL A 118 -9.01 4.56 -5.96
N ILE A 119 -10.09 5.33 -5.92
CA ILE A 119 -11.09 5.29 -4.84
C ILE A 119 -11.71 3.88 -4.74
N ALA A 120 -12.05 3.26 -5.86
CA ALA A 120 -12.56 1.89 -5.87
C ALA A 120 -11.55 0.89 -5.27
N ILE A 121 -10.27 1.00 -5.63
CA ILE A 121 -9.21 0.14 -5.07
C ILE A 121 -9.07 0.34 -3.56
N VAL A 122 -9.19 1.57 -3.06
CA VAL A 122 -9.13 1.84 -1.61
C VAL A 122 -10.32 1.22 -0.90
N PHE A 123 -11.55 1.39 -1.39
CA PHE A 123 -12.73 0.82 -0.75
C PHE A 123 -12.71 -0.70 -0.75
N ILE A 124 -12.33 -1.34 -1.86
CA ILE A 124 -12.23 -2.81 -1.86
C ILE A 124 -11.15 -3.31 -0.91
N ALA A 125 -10.01 -2.62 -0.80
CA ALA A 125 -8.96 -3.00 0.13
C ALA A 125 -9.41 -2.92 1.60
N ILE A 126 -10.19 -1.90 1.97
CA ILE A 126 -10.77 -1.78 3.32
C ILE A 126 -11.72 -2.96 3.59
N SER A 127 -12.58 -3.29 2.63
CA SER A 127 -13.51 -4.42 2.74
C SER A 127 -12.79 -5.77 2.86
N GLU A 128 -11.82 -6.02 1.97
CA GLU A 128 -10.97 -7.23 1.98
C GLU A 128 -10.18 -7.34 3.30
N TYR A 129 -9.71 -6.22 3.86
CA TYR A 129 -9.02 -6.17 5.15
C TYR A 129 -9.96 -6.53 6.31
N SER A 130 -11.16 -5.94 6.39
CA SER A 130 -12.13 -6.31 7.44
C SER A 130 -12.61 -7.75 7.30
N TYR A 131 -12.75 -8.27 6.07
CA TYR A 131 -13.04 -9.68 5.84
C TYR A 131 -11.93 -10.61 6.33
N SER A 132 -10.66 -10.22 6.19
CA SER A 132 -9.55 -11.00 6.75
C SER A 132 -9.61 -11.12 8.28
N LYS A 133 -10.09 -10.08 8.99
CA LYS A 133 -10.32 -10.14 10.45
C LYS A 133 -11.40 -11.15 10.80
N PHE A 134 -12.54 -11.08 10.11
CA PHE A 134 -13.62 -12.06 10.26
C PHE A 134 -13.08 -13.48 10.03
N TYR A 135 -12.35 -13.70 8.92
CA TYR A 135 -11.88 -15.03 8.56
C TYR A 135 -10.89 -15.57 9.59
N ASN A 136 -9.99 -14.73 10.12
CA ASN A 136 -9.05 -15.11 11.17
C ASN A 136 -9.77 -15.54 12.46
N LEU A 137 -10.83 -14.83 12.85
CA LEU A 137 -11.64 -15.19 14.02
C LEU A 137 -12.44 -16.47 13.78
N PHE A 138 -13.06 -16.61 12.60
CA PHE A 138 -13.76 -17.83 12.19
C PHE A 138 -12.82 -19.04 12.21
N GLU A 139 -11.63 -18.91 11.61
CA GLU A 139 -10.61 -19.96 11.58
C GLU A 139 -10.15 -20.32 12.99
N PHE A 140 -9.93 -19.35 13.87
CA PHE A 140 -9.56 -19.57 15.27
C PHE A 140 -10.64 -20.32 16.08
N LEU A 141 -11.90 -19.91 15.97
CA LEU A 141 -13.01 -20.53 16.70
C LEU A 141 -13.34 -21.93 16.20
N SER A 142 -12.98 -22.24 14.95
CA SER A 142 -13.19 -23.56 14.34
C SER A 142 -12.11 -24.60 14.69
N GLN A 143 -11.07 -24.23 15.46
CA GLN A 143 -10.00 -25.16 15.85
C GLN A 143 -10.40 -26.01 17.06
N ASP A 144 -10.19 -27.32 16.96
CA ASP A 144 -10.51 -28.30 18.01
C ASP A 144 -9.76 -28.01 19.33
N GLU A 145 -8.54 -27.51 19.26
CA GLU A 145 -7.74 -27.11 20.42
C GLU A 145 -8.39 -25.99 21.26
N ASN A 146 -9.37 -25.27 20.72
CA ASN A 146 -10.05 -24.16 21.38
C ASN A 146 -11.45 -24.50 21.90
N ALA A 147 -11.94 -25.73 21.72
CA ALA A 147 -13.33 -26.11 22.06
C ALA A 147 -13.66 -25.94 23.55
N ASP A 148 -12.71 -26.26 24.43
CA ASP A 148 -12.90 -26.16 25.90
C ASP A 148 -12.43 -24.83 26.48
N LEU A 149 -11.99 -23.89 25.63
CA LEU A 149 -11.32 -22.67 26.05
C LEU A 149 -12.28 -21.63 26.66
N PHE A 150 -13.50 -21.56 26.13
CA PHE A 150 -14.47 -20.53 26.52
C PHE A 150 -15.47 -21.07 27.54
N LYS A 151 -15.79 -20.27 28.56
CA LYS A 151 -16.82 -20.63 29.56
C LYS A 151 -18.22 -20.13 29.20
N ASN A 152 -18.30 -19.12 28.33
CA ASN A 152 -19.56 -18.51 27.90
C ASN A 152 -20.29 -19.43 26.90
N GLU A 153 -21.53 -19.78 27.21
CA GLU A 153 -22.38 -20.67 26.40
C GLU A 153 -22.64 -20.11 24.99
N ASP A 154 -22.82 -18.80 24.85
CA ASP A 154 -23.03 -18.16 23.53
C ASP A 154 -21.82 -18.33 22.61
N ILE A 155 -20.61 -18.25 23.18
CA ILE A 155 -19.37 -18.45 22.41
C ILE A 155 -19.22 -19.93 22.05
N LYS A 156 -19.51 -20.85 22.99
CA LYS A 156 -19.46 -22.29 22.70
C LYS A 156 -20.40 -22.68 21.57
N ASN A 157 -21.65 -22.21 21.62
CA ASN A 157 -22.63 -22.43 20.56
C ASN A 157 -22.11 -21.89 19.22
N MET A 158 -21.46 -20.72 19.22
CA MET A 158 -20.83 -20.16 18.03
C MET A 158 -19.64 -21.00 17.53
N GLN A 159 -18.83 -21.55 18.43
CA GLN A 159 -17.71 -22.44 18.08
C GLN A 159 -18.20 -23.73 17.45
N ASP A 160 -19.21 -24.39 18.03
CA ASP A 160 -19.76 -25.64 17.51
C ASP A 160 -20.26 -25.45 16.08
N VAL A 161 -21.06 -24.40 15.85
CA VAL A 161 -21.55 -24.05 14.50
C VAL A 161 -20.40 -23.75 13.53
N PHE A 162 -19.37 -23.02 13.98
CA PHE A 162 -18.21 -22.73 13.13
C PHE A 162 -17.34 -23.95 12.85
N MET A 163 -17.17 -24.83 13.83
CA MET A 163 -16.45 -26.09 13.69
C MET A 163 -17.17 -27.00 12.68
N ASP A 164 -18.50 -27.10 12.76
CA ASP A 164 -19.33 -27.84 11.81
C ASP A 164 -19.23 -27.24 10.39
N MET A 165 -19.31 -25.91 10.26
CA MET A 165 -19.13 -25.23 8.97
C MET A 165 -17.71 -25.41 8.40
N TYR A 166 -16.70 -25.51 9.27
CA TYR A 166 -15.30 -25.65 8.87
C TYR A 166 -14.94 -27.09 8.50
N LYS A 167 -15.43 -28.09 9.24
CA LYS A 167 -15.21 -29.52 8.96
C LYS A 167 -16.11 -30.02 7.83
N GLY A 168 -17.32 -29.49 7.74
CA GLY A 168 -18.34 -29.82 6.74
C GLY A 168 -19.01 -31.16 7.00
N GLU A 169 -20.31 -31.17 7.28
CA GLU A 169 -21.10 -32.41 7.18
C GLU A 169 -21.12 -32.86 5.70
N ASN A 170 -20.65 -34.08 5.44
CA ASN A 170 -20.57 -34.69 4.10
C ASN A 170 -19.49 -34.16 3.14
N GLY A 171 -18.41 -33.56 3.66
CA GLY A 171 -17.21 -33.22 2.88
C GLY A 171 -17.23 -31.86 2.17
N ASN A 172 -18.30 -31.06 2.34
CA ASN A 172 -18.38 -29.69 1.85
C ASN A 172 -18.02 -28.69 2.95
N SER A 173 -16.72 -28.40 3.13
CA SER A 173 -16.27 -27.39 4.07
C SER A 173 -16.47 -25.95 3.54
N TYR A 174 -17.02 -25.05 4.35
CA TYR A 174 -17.27 -23.64 3.97
C TYR A 174 -16.06 -22.73 4.23
N LYS A 175 -14.89 -23.10 3.68
CA LYS A 175 -13.61 -22.40 3.89
C LYS A 175 -13.35 -21.36 2.80
N TYR A 176 -13.99 -20.21 2.90
CA TYR A 176 -13.82 -19.13 1.92
C TYR A 176 -12.71 -18.14 2.32
N LYS A 177 -11.44 -18.57 2.33
CA LYS A 177 -10.31 -17.64 2.54
C LYS A 177 -10.11 -16.77 1.31
N TRP A 178 -10.06 -15.45 1.46
CA TRP A 178 -9.80 -14.52 0.35
C TRP A 178 -8.32 -14.14 0.25
N SER A 179 -7.83 -13.42 1.26
CA SER A 179 -6.48 -12.88 1.32
C SER A 179 -6.09 -12.64 2.78
N THR A 180 -4.78 -12.60 3.07
CA THR A 180 -4.28 -12.15 4.37
C THR A 180 -4.33 -10.62 4.47
N ASP A 181 -4.40 -10.11 5.69
CA ASP A 181 -4.39 -8.69 6.02
C ASP A 181 -3.29 -7.89 5.28
N THR A 182 -2.08 -8.45 5.26
CA THR A 182 -0.86 -7.84 4.74
C THR A 182 -0.83 -7.90 3.22
N LEU A 183 -1.25 -9.03 2.64
CA LEU A 183 -1.30 -9.20 1.18
C LEU A 183 -2.32 -8.26 0.55
N THR A 184 -3.47 -8.03 1.21
CA THR A 184 -4.51 -7.11 0.75
C THR A 184 -3.95 -5.70 0.51
N TRP A 185 -3.18 -5.15 1.46
CA TRP A 185 -2.58 -3.81 1.32
C TRP A 185 -1.52 -3.75 0.22
N TRP A 186 -0.68 -4.78 0.09
CA TRP A 186 0.30 -4.86 -1.00
C TRP A 186 -0.37 -4.94 -2.38
N LEU A 187 -1.40 -5.77 -2.54
CA LEU A 187 -2.15 -5.87 -3.78
C LEU A 187 -2.87 -4.57 -4.12
N ALA A 188 -3.43 -3.86 -3.14
CA ALA A 188 -4.02 -2.54 -3.33
C ALA A 188 -3.01 -1.54 -3.89
N ILE A 189 -1.79 -1.51 -3.35
CA ILE A 189 -0.70 -0.65 -3.84
C ILE A 189 -0.32 -1.02 -5.28
N PHE A 190 -0.16 -2.31 -5.59
CA PHE A 190 0.16 -2.73 -6.96
C PHE A 190 -0.93 -2.33 -7.96
N LYS A 191 -2.21 -2.47 -7.58
CA LYS A 191 -3.35 -2.01 -8.38
C LYS A 191 -3.28 -0.49 -8.61
N ILE A 192 -3.00 0.30 -7.56
CA ILE A 192 -2.86 1.77 -7.67
C ILE A 192 -1.69 2.15 -8.59
N ILE A 193 -0.52 1.53 -8.42
CA ILE A 193 0.65 1.74 -9.30
C ILE A 193 0.27 1.45 -10.75
N ALA A 194 -0.39 0.33 -11.01
CA ALA A 194 -0.78 -0.06 -12.36
C ALA A 194 -1.75 0.94 -13.00
N VAL A 195 -2.74 1.42 -12.25
CA VAL A 195 -3.66 2.49 -12.69
C VAL A 195 -2.87 3.74 -13.03
N ILE A 196 -2.07 4.26 -12.09
CA ILE A 196 -1.33 5.52 -12.30
C ILE A 196 -0.38 5.42 -13.50
N LEU A 197 0.34 4.30 -13.65
CA LEU A 197 1.23 4.06 -14.79
C LEU A 197 0.46 4.02 -16.12
N CYS A 198 -0.69 3.36 -16.16
CA CYS A 198 -1.53 3.26 -17.36
C CYS A 198 -1.99 4.65 -17.84
N PHE A 199 -2.47 5.49 -16.91
CA PHE A 199 -2.91 6.85 -17.22
C PHE A 199 -1.73 7.78 -17.59
N ASN A 200 -0.61 7.70 -16.89
CA ASN A 200 0.56 8.57 -17.13
C ASN A 200 1.28 8.29 -18.44
N VAL A 201 1.56 7.02 -18.77
CA VAL A 201 2.23 6.64 -20.03
C VAL A 201 1.39 7.10 -21.23
N TRP A 202 0.07 7.05 -21.10
CA TRP A 202 -0.81 7.33 -22.21
C TRP A 202 -1.06 8.82 -22.45
N LEU A 203 -1.21 9.63 -21.39
CA LEU A 203 -1.38 11.09 -21.49
C LEU A 203 -0.25 11.78 -22.30
N LYS A 204 0.91 11.12 -22.43
CA LYS A 204 2.10 11.70 -23.07
C LYS A 204 2.52 11.04 -24.38
N HIS A 205 1.79 10.04 -24.89
CA HIS A 205 2.09 9.45 -26.20
C HIS A 205 1.60 10.34 -27.36
N ASN A 206 2.05 11.59 -27.36
CA ASN A 206 1.96 12.46 -28.53
C ASN A 206 3.35 12.56 -29.15
N LYS A 207 3.43 12.20 -30.43
CA LYS A 207 4.64 12.32 -31.26
C LYS A 207 5.02 13.80 -31.37
N THR A 208 5.71 14.35 -30.39
CA THR A 208 6.68 15.39 -30.72
C THR A 208 7.66 14.69 -31.64
N LYS A 209 7.63 15.06 -32.92
CA LYS A 209 8.66 14.70 -33.90
C LYS A 209 9.97 14.64 -33.14
N ILE A 210 10.61 13.48 -33.18
CA ILE A 210 12.02 13.37 -32.88
C ILE A 210 12.64 14.35 -33.87
N PHE A 211 12.82 15.60 -33.46
CA PHE A 211 13.85 16.43 -34.04
C PHE A 211 15.09 15.62 -33.72
N THR A 212 15.50 14.82 -34.70
CA THR A 212 16.90 14.52 -34.92
C THR A 212 17.62 15.80 -34.56
N ILE A 213 18.30 15.75 -33.41
CA ILE A 213 19.32 16.73 -33.10
C ILE A 213 20.27 16.57 -34.28
N GLU A 214 20.11 17.45 -35.28
CA GLU A 214 21.21 17.79 -36.15
C GLU A 214 22.31 18.19 -35.18
N ASN A 215 23.20 17.23 -34.93
CA ASN A 215 24.52 17.48 -34.40
C ASN A 215 25.27 18.27 -35.47
N THR A 216 24.86 19.51 -35.69
CA THR A 216 25.56 20.46 -36.52
C THR A 216 26.63 21.11 -35.65
N TYR A 217 27.82 20.53 -35.82
CA TYR A 217 29.16 21.11 -35.68
C TYR A 217 29.81 21.21 -34.29
N GLY A 218 30.97 20.52 -34.20
CA GLY A 218 32.16 21.07 -33.55
C GLY A 218 32.64 20.39 -32.26
N ASN A 219 33.19 19.17 -32.36
CA ASN A 219 34.59 18.90 -32.01
C ASN A 219 34.88 17.40 -31.91
N ILE A 220 35.75 16.97 -32.82
CA ILE A 220 36.46 15.70 -32.90
C ILE A 220 37.48 15.68 -31.74
N ASN A 221 36.99 15.39 -30.52
CA ASN A 221 37.73 14.84 -29.36
C ASN A 221 36.85 14.88 -28.10
N ARG A 222 35.71 14.19 -28.14
CA ARG A 222 35.00 13.82 -26.91
C ARG A 222 35.51 12.46 -26.48
N SER A 223 36.44 12.45 -25.53
CA SER A 223 36.85 11.21 -24.86
C SER A 223 35.59 10.55 -24.27
N ILE A 224 35.52 9.23 -24.36
CA ILE A 224 34.41 8.43 -23.79
C ILE A 224 34.15 8.83 -22.32
N THR A 225 35.21 9.21 -21.60
CA THR A 225 35.18 9.74 -20.22
C THR A 225 34.48 11.11 -20.11
N LYS A 226 34.64 12.03 -21.07
CA LYS A 226 34.00 13.35 -21.07
C LYS A 226 32.51 13.26 -21.40
N ASP A 227 32.13 12.34 -22.29
CA ASP A 227 30.72 12.02 -22.54
C ASP A 227 30.07 11.26 -21.38
N PHE A 228 30.81 10.40 -20.69
CA PHE A 228 30.38 9.79 -19.43
C PHE A 228 30.19 10.86 -18.34
N LEU A 229 31.18 11.72 -18.10
CA LEU A 229 31.08 12.82 -17.13
C LEU A 229 29.95 13.81 -17.46
N ASN A 230 29.71 14.12 -18.73
CA ASN A 230 28.59 14.97 -19.13
C ASN A 230 27.23 14.29 -18.88
N LYS A 231 27.12 12.96 -19.01
CA LYS A 231 25.91 12.20 -18.65
C LYS A 231 25.65 12.19 -17.13
N PHE A 232 26.69 12.24 -16.29
CA PHE A 232 26.56 12.35 -14.83
C PHE A 232 26.57 13.78 -14.30
N SER A 233 26.79 14.79 -15.14
CA SER A 233 26.84 16.19 -14.71
C SER A 233 25.46 16.73 -14.34
N LEU A 234 25.36 17.60 -13.32
CA LEU A 234 24.11 18.27 -12.91
C LEU A 234 23.72 19.45 -13.83
N ASN A 235 24.17 19.44 -15.09
CA ASN A 235 24.05 20.56 -16.01
C ASN A 235 22.73 20.56 -16.81
N THR A 236 21.96 19.47 -16.76
CA THR A 236 20.68 19.34 -17.47
C THR A 236 19.57 18.89 -16.52
N ARG A 237 18.32 19.29 -16.80
CA ARG A 237 17.13 18.86 -16.04
C ARG A 237 17.00 17.34 -15.99
N LYS A 238 17.30 16.67 -17.11
CA LYS A 238 17.30 15.22 -17.21
C LYS A 238 18.29 14.56 -16.24
N ASN A 239 19.50 15.10 -16.14
CA ASN A 239 20.50 14.57 -15.21
C ASN A 239 20.15 14.90 -13.74
N ILE A 240 19.53 16.06 -13.46
CA ILE A 240 19.00 16.35 -12.12
C ILE A 240 17.89 15.34 -11.76
N GLN A 241 17.00 15.01 -12.68
CA GLN A 241 15.96 14.00 -12.48
C GLN A 241 16.55 12.61 -12.20
N PHE A 242 17.60 12.23 -12.93
CA PHE A 242 18.32 10.98 -12.69
C PHE A 242 18.92 10.89 -11.29
N TRP A 243 19.63 11.95 -10.88
CA TRP A 243 20.23 12.01 -9.54
C TRP A 243 19.18 12.09 -8.44
N LEU A 244 18.03 12.74 -8.70
CA LEU A 244 16.88 12.71 -7.81
C LEU A 244 16.43 11.26 -7.58
N ILE A 245 16.11 10.53 -8.66
CA ILE A 245 15.64 9.13 -8.60
C ILE A 245 16.62 8.24 -7.82
N ILE A 246 17.93 8.35 -8.10
CA ILE A 246 18.95 7.55 -7.41
C ILE A 246 18.99 7.90 -5.93
N ALA A 247 19.09 9.18 -5.59
CA ALA A 247 19.19 9.61 -4.21
C ALA A 247 17.97 9.22 -3.39
N THR A 248 16.79 9.34 -3.98
CA THR A 248 15.51 9.03 -3.32
C THR A 248 15.36 7.54 -3.12
N THR A 249 15.79 6.74 -4.10
CA THR A 249 15.86 5.28 -3.97
C THR A 249 16.82 4.88 -2.86
N LEU A 250 18.02 5.49 -2.78
CA LEU A 250 19.00 5.19 -1.73
C LEU A 250 18.47 5.48 -0.33
N VAL A 251 17.79 6.62 -0.13
CA VAL A 251 17.15 6.95 1.16
C VAL A 251 16.03 5.95 1.49
N PHE A 252 15.30 5.49 0.48
CA PHE A 252 14.14 4.63 0.64
C PHE A 252 14.47 3.15 0.85
N ILE A 253 15.65 2.65 0.46
CA ILE A 253 16.01 1.23 0.61
C ILE A 253 15.89 0.75 2.06
N THR A 254 16.39 1.50 3.04
CA THR A 254 16.32 1.05 4.44
C THR A 254 14.88 1.02 4.98
N PRO A 255 14.05 2.07 4.80
CA PRO A 255 12.61 1.99 5.01
C PRO A 255 11.93 0.80 4.32
N LEU A 256 12.28 0.51 3.06
CA LEU A 256 11.70 -0.59 2.31
C LEU A 256 12.02 -1.95 2.95
N ILE A 257 13.27 -2.18 3.36
CA ILE A 257 13.68 -3.40 4.06
C ILE A 257 12.92 -3.55 5.38
N TYR A 258 12.74 -2.46 6.14
CA TYR A 258 11.94 -2.46 7.36
C TYR A 258 10.50 -2.92 7.10
N ILE A 259 9.86 -2.35 6.08
CA ILE A 259 8.48 -2.69 5.70
C ILE A 259 8.36 -4.15 5.25
N ILE A 260 9.32 -4.64 4.45
CA ILE A 260 9.35 -6.05 4.02
C ILE A 260 9.47 -6.96 5.24
N ASN A 261 10.40 -6.66 6.15
CA ASN A 261 10.55 -7.43 7.39
C ASN A 261 9.24 -7.43 8.19
N MET A 262 8.53 -6.30 8.27
CA MET A 262 7.23 -6.22 8.94
C MET A 262 6.13 -7.08 8.28
N SER A 263 6.23 -7.29 6.97
CA SER A 263 5.19 -7.91 6.17
C SER A 263 5.33 -9.43 6.03
N LEU A 264 6.54 -9.97 6.25
CA LEU A 264 6.79 -11.40 6.12
C LEU A 264 6.19 -12.17 7.29
N LEU A 265 5.37 -13.17 7.00
CA LEU A 265 4.67 -14.00 7.99
C LEU A 265 5.62 -14.59 9.04
N SER A 266 6.76 -15.12 8.60
CA SER A 266 7.78 -15.76 9.45
C SER A 266 8.74 -14.80 10.15
N SER A 267 8.57 -13.49 9.98
CA SER A 267 9.48 -12.53 10.61
C SER A 267 9.15 -12.33 12.09
N LYS A 268 10.21 -12.15 12.90
CA LYS A 268 10.05 -11.82 14.32
C LYS A 268 9.23 -10.54 14.53
N MET A 269 9.32 -9.57 13.62
CA MET A 269 8.60 -8.31 13.75
C MET A 269 7.09 -8.49 13.50
N ASN A 270 6.71 -9.26 12.48
CA ASN A 270 5.31 -9.58 12.22
C ASN A 270 4.73 -10.42 13.36
N SER A 271 5.45 -11.45 13.81
CA SER A 271 5.04 -12.27 14.95
C SER A 271 4.82 -11.41 16.19
N MET A 272 5.80 -10.57 16.58
CA MET A 272 5.64 -9.67 17.72
C MET A 272 4.35 -8.84 17.62
N LEU A 273 4.09 -8.21 16.48
CA LEU A 273 2.91 -7.37 16.30
C LEU A 273 1.62 -8.18 16.38
N ASN A 274 1.54 -9.36 15.79
CA ASN A 274 0.36 -10.21 15.87
C ASN A 274 0.12 -10.72 17.30
N TRP A 275 1.17 -11.17 17.98
CA TRP A 275 1.10 -11.60 19.38
C TRP A 275 0.77 -10.46 20.33
N THR A 276 1.11 -9.22 19.97
CA THR A 276 0.82 -8.05 20.80
C THR A 276 -0.60 -7.53 20.61
N PHE A 277 -1.16 -7.56 19.39
CA PHE A 277 -2.42 -6.91 19.07
C PHE A 277 -3.58 -7.86 18.74
N ILE A 278 -3.31 -9.02 18.15
CA ILE A 278 -4.35 -9.96 17.69
C ILE A 278 -4.65 -10.99 18.78
N ILE A 279 -3.62 -11.64 19.33
CA ILE A 279 -3.82 -12.75 20.28
C ILE A 279 -4.53 -12.31 21.57
N PRO A 280 -4.16 -11.19 22.22
CA PRO A 280 -4.90 -10.72 23.40
C PRO A 280 -6.38 -10.44 23.09
N ASP A 281 -6.66 -9.93 21.89
CA ASP A 281 -8.03 -9.65 21.43
C ASP A 281 -8.83 -10.94 21.15
N LEU A 282 -8.17 -12.05 20.77
CA LEU A 282 -8.79 -13.38 20.64
C LEU A 282 -9.10 -14.02 21.99
N TYR A 283 -8.27 -13.78 23.02
CA TYR A 283 -8.38 -14.39 24.36
C TYR A 283 -9.07 -13.50 25.40
N LYS A 284 -9.58 -12.33 25.00
CA LYS A 284 -10.18 -11.33 25.91
C LYS A 284 -11.24 -11.91 26.85
N SER A 285 -12.10 -12.80 26.38
CA SER A 285 -13.16 -13.44 27.18
C SER A 285 -12.67 -14.60 28.07
N VAL A 286 -11.41 -15.00 27.93
CA VAL A 286 -10.81 -16.16 28.59
C VAL A 286 -9.90 -15.72 29.74
N SER A 287 -9.17 -14.61 29.57
CA SER A 287 -8.36 -14.00 30.60
C SER A 287 -9.20 -13.12 31.55
N THR A 288 -9.12 -13.39 32.85
CA THR A 288 -9.71 -12.54 33.90
C THR A 288 -8.82 -11.35 34.26
N ASP A 289 -7.54 -11.40 33.88
CA ASP A 289 -6.60 -10.31 34.10
C ASP A 289 -6.84 -9.19 33.10
N SER A 290 -6.79 -7.95 33.60
CA SER A 290 -6.90 -6.74 32.79
C SER A 290 -5.77 -6.71 31.77
N VAL A 291 -6.04 -7.15 30.54
CA VAL A 291 -5.16 -6.97 29.38
C VAL A 291 -4.80 -5.49 29.34
N ILE A 292 -3.50 -5.18 29.50
CA ILE A 292 -3.05 -3.79 29.43
C ILE A 292 -3.48 -3.24 28.07
N ASN A 293 -4.27 -2.15 28.11
CA ASN A 293 -4.66 -1.43 26.91
C ASN A 293 -3.39 -0.86 26.26
N ILE A 294 -2.92 -1.53 25.21
CA ILE A 294 -1.84 -1.00 24.39
C ILE A 294 -2.39 0.20 23.63
N GLU A 295 -1.97 1.40 24.03
CA GLU A 295 -2.43 2.68 23.45
C GLU A 295 -2.05 2.87 21.96
N GLY A 296 -1.24 1.97 21.39
CA GLY A 296 -0.83 2.01 19.99
C GLY A 296 -1.88 1.46 19.01
N SER A 297 -1.98 2.07 17.83
CA SER A 297 -2.80 1.56 16.73
C SER A 297 -2.04 0.51 15.91
N TYR A 298 -2.52 -0.73 15.92
CA TYR A 298 -1.99 -1.83 15.08
C TYR A 298 -1.90 -1.41 13.61
N PHE A 299 -2.92 -0.70 13.12
CA PHE A 299 -2.97 -0.22 11.74
C PHE A 299 -1.86 0.77 11.42
N SER A 300 -1.64 1.76 12.30
CA SER A 300 -0.64 2.80 12.11
C SER A 300 0.79 2.25 12.19
N ILE A 301 1.01 1.20 12.99
CA ILE A 301 2.31 0.55 13.12
C ILE A 301 2.57 -0.36 11.91
N LYS A 302 1.61 -1.23 11.55
CA LYS A 302 1.81 -2.28 10.54
C LYS A 302 1.53 -1.85 9.09
N PHE A 303 0.36 -1.26 8.83
CA PHE A 303 -0.13 -1.07 7.46
C PHE A 303 0.13 0.33 6.89
N LEU A 304 0.13 1.38 7.73
CA LEU A 304 0.40 2.74 7.26
C LEU A 304 1.79 2.89 6.59
N PRO A 305 2.89 2.29 7.09
CA PRO A 305 4.17 2.29 6.40
C PRO A 305 4.10 1.66 5.00
N ILE A 306 3.36 0.55 4.85
CA ILE A 306 3.14 -0.12 3.57
C ILE A 306 2.46 0.85 2.60
N ILE A 307 1.35 1.46 3.01
CA ILE A 307 0.55 2.38 2.17
C ILE A 307 1.37 3.56 1.67
N VAL A 308 2.06 4.28 2.57
CA VAL A 308 2.82 5.48 2.18
C VAL A 308 4.02 5.12 1.31
N SER A 309 4.65 3.96 1.54
CA SER A 309 5.71 3.45 0.67
C SER A 309 5.24 3.20 -0.76
N GLY A 310 4.00 2.74 -0.92
CA GLY A 310 3.39 2.51 -2.23
C GLY A 310 3.30 3.76 -3.10
N PHE A 311 2.98 4.92 -2.49
CA PHE A 311 2.97 6.21 -3.20
C PHE A 311 4.37 6.61 -3.69
N LEU A 312 5.38 6.51 -2.83
CA LEU A 312 6.76 6.82 -3.24
C LEU A 312 7.27 5.86 -4.32
N ILE A 313 7.01 4.56 -4.21
CA ILE A 313 7.36 3.58 -5.24
C ILE A 313 6.70 3.96 -6.57
N SER A 314 5.41 4.32 -6.54
CA SER A 314 4.68 4.80 -7.72
C SER A 314 5.41 6.00 -8.36
N ASN A 315 5.77 6.99 -7.56
CA ASN A 315 6.38 8.22 -8.05
C ASN A 315 7.81 8.00 -8.57
N ILE A 316 8.60 7.12 -7.93
CA ILE A 316 9.91 6.68 -8.43
C ILE A 316 9.77 5.99 -9.79
N LEU A 317 8.78 5.10 -9.96
CA LEU A 317 8.53 4.40 -11.22
C LEU A 317 8.10 5.36 -12.33
N ILE A 318 7.18 6.29 -12.04
CA ILE A 318 6.74 7.32 -12.99
C ILE A 318 7.92 8.20 -13.40
N SER A 319 8.72 8.66 -12.43
CA SER A 319 9.93 9.45 -12.68
C SER A 319 10.95 8.69 -13.51
N SER A 320 11.11 7.39 -13.28
CA SER A 320 12.01 6.52 -14.05
C SER A 320 11.55 6.37 -15.50
N ILE A 321 10.26 6.16 -15.73
CA ILE A 321 9.68 6.12 -17.09
C ILE A 321 9.86 7.47 -17.77
N ALA A 322 9.59 8.57 -17.07
CA ALA A 322 9.76 9.93 -17.58
C ALA A 322 11.21 10.18 -18.03
N TYR A 323 12.18 9.71 -17.25
CA TYR A 323 13.59 9.78 -17.57
C TYR A 323 13.95 8.94 -18.82
N ILE A 324 13.53 7.67 -18.88
CA ILE A 324 13.81 6.75 -20.00
C ILE A 324 13.20 7.28 -21.31
N GLN A 325 11.97 7.77 -21.25
CA GLN A 325 11.24 8.27 -22.41
C GLN A 325 11.58 9.73 -22.77
N ASN A 326 12.54 10.36 -22.10
CA ASN A 326 12.97 11.75 -22.34
C ASN A 326 11.82 12.76 -22.32
N TRP A 327 10.98 12.68 -21.30
CA TRP A 327 9.84 13.56 -21.15
C TRP A 327 10.28 15.03 -21.02
N LYS A 328 9.88 15.87 -21.98
CA LYS A 328 10.06 17.32 -21.87
C LYS A 328 9.10 17.84 -20.79
N SER A 329 9.64 18.20 -19.63
CA SER A 329 8.89 18.80 -18.51
C SER A 329 9.21 20.29 -18.43
N SER A 330 8.19 21.14 -18.24
CA SER A 330 8.42 22.57 -17.98
C SER A 330 9.10 22.76 -16.62
N LYS A 331 9.70 23.94 -16.41
CA LYS A 331 10.38 24.25 -15.14
C LYS A 331 9.40 24.17 -13.95
N LYS A 332 8.14 24.56 -14.16
CA LYS A 332 7.09 24.52 -13.13
C LYS A 332 6.69 23.08 -12.80
N THR A 333 6.42 22.26 -13.81
CA THR A 333 6.04 20.86 -13.61
C THR A 333 7.16 20.08 -12.91
N PHE A 334 8.41 20.26 -13.32
CA PHE A 334 9.55 19.65 -12.65
C PHE A 334 9.71 20.11 -11.20
N ALA A 335 9.47 21.40 -10.90
CA ALA A 335 9.54 21.90 -9.53
C ALA A 335 8.42 21.33 -8.64
N VAL A 336 7.22 21.11 -9.19
CA VAL A 336 6.11 20.45 -8.50
C VAL A 336 6.42 18.98 -8.24
N GLU A 337 6.90 18.24 -9.25
CA GLU A 337 7.35 16.84 -9.09
C GLU A 337 8.42 16.73 -8.00
N PHE A 338 9.41 17.63 -8.01
CA PHE A 338 10.47 17.69 -7.01
C PHE A 338 9.93 17.95 -5.59
N ALA A 339 8.97 18.86 -5.43
CA ALA A 339 8.36 19.18 -4.14
C ALA A 339 7.49 18.02 -3.62
N ILE A 340 6.69 17.39 -4.49
CA ILE A 340 5.86 16.23 -4.14
C ILE A 340 6.75 15.09 -3.63
N LEU A 341 7.82 14.78 -4.36
CA LEU A 341 8.71 13.68 -4.01
C LEU A 341 9.46 13.95 -2.68
N LEU A 342 9.78 15.20 -2.37
CA LEU A 342 10.31 15.59 -1.06
C LEU A 342 9.31 15.31 0.06
N VAL A 343 8.05 15.74 -0.12
CA VAL A 343 6.98 15.54 0.85
C VAL A 343 6.72 14.04 1.08
N GLU A 344 6.71 13.23 0.03
CA GLU A 344 6.53 11.78 0.11
C GLU A 344 7.64 11.10 0.93
N ILE A 345 8.91 11.43 0.67
CA ILE A 345 10.02 10.84 1.41
C ILE A 345 10.01 11.28 2.87
N LEU A 346 9.76 12.56 3.15
CA LEU A 346 9.63 13.03 4.52
C LEU A 346 8.50 12.31 5.25
N SER A 347 7.35 12.13 4.59
CA SER A 347 6.22 11.39 5.15
C SER A 347 6.59 9.95 5.48
N ILE A 348 7.31 9.26 4.60
CA ILE A 348 7.80 7.89 4.85
C ILE A 348 8.77 7.86 6.02
N LEU A 349 9.74 8.77 6.08
CA LEU A 349 10.70 8.81 7.18
C LEU A 349 10.01 9.04 8.52
N ILE A 350 9.01 9.94 8.59
CA ILE A 350 8.23 10.20 9.80
C ILE A 350 7.45 8.95 10.22
N ILE A 351 6.73 8.32 9.29
CA ILE A 351 5.89 7.15 9.57
C ILE A 351 6.74 5.94 9.99
N ILE A 352 7.90 5.74 9.36
CA ILE A 352 8.83 4.67 9.70
C ILE A 352 9.50 4.92 11.04
N ALA A 353 9.87 6.16 11.34
CA ALA A 353 10.41 6.52 12.65
C ALA A 353 9.38 6.28 13.76
N TYR A 354 8.13 6.69 13.55
CA TYR A 354 7.02 6.42 14.47
C TYR A 354 6.80 4.92 14.66
N SER A 355 6.69 4.16 13.56
CA SER A 355 6.46 2.72 13.63
C SER A 355 7.63 1.99 14.31
N THR A 356 8.88 2.39 14.05
CA THR A 356 10.07 1.83 14.70
C THR A 356 10.11 2.15 16.19
N HIS A 357 9.75 3.39 16.57
CA HIS A 357 9.61 3.78 17.98
C HIS A 357 8.58 2.91 18.70
N GLU A 358 7.41 2.70 18.10
CA GLU A 358 6.36 1.85 18.68
C GLU A 358 6.81 0.39 18.80
N VAL A 359 7.46 -0.16 17.77
CA VAL A 359 8.04 -1.50 17.82
C VAL A 359 9.04 -1.63 18.97
N GLN A 360 9.91 -0.65 19.18
CA GLN A 360 10.84 -0.63 20.31
C GLN A 360 10.11 -0.56 21.66
N ARG A 361 9.08 0.28 21.76
CA ARG A 361 8.24 0.40 22.97
C ARG A 361 7.64 -0.96 23.31
N LEU A 362 7.08 -1.66 22.33
CA LEU A 362 6.49 -2.98 22.50
C LEU A 362 7.53 -4.03 22.93
N THR A 363 8.71 -4.06 22.31
CA THR A 363 9.80 -4.95 22.74
C THR A 363 10.20 -4.69 24.20
N ASN A 364 10.24 -3.43 24.63
CA ASN A 364 10.54 -3.08 26.01
C ASN A 364 9.43 -3.52 26.97
N LEU A 365 8.16 -3.46 26.57
CA LEU A 365 7.05 -3.96 27.38
C LEU A 365 7.10 -5.48 27.52
N TRP A 366 7.40 -6.20 26.44
CA TRP A 366 7.63 -7.64 26.44
C TRP A 366 8.78 -8.05 27.38
N ASN A 367 9.91 -7.36 27.31
CA ASN A 367 11.08 -7.61 28.17
C ASN A 367 10.87 -7.24 29.64
N LYS A 368 9.87 -6.42 29.95
CA LYS A 368 9.47 -6.08 31.32
C LYS A 368 8.31 -6.93 31.83
N GLU A 369 7.88 -7.93 31.05
CA GLU A 369 6.74 -8.80 31.35
C GLU A 369 5.43 -8.02 31.60
N LEU A 370 5.33 -6.82 31.00
CA LEU A 370 4.14 -5.98 31.07
C LEU A 370 3.10 -6.36 30.01
N ILE A 371 3.44 -7.22 29.06
CA ILE A 371 2.47 -7.82 28.15
C ILE A 371 2.23 -9.24 28.63
N GLN A 372 1.06 -9.47 29.20
CA GLN A 372 0.63 -10.80 29.65
C GLN A 372 -0.29 -11.40 28.60
N ILE A 373 0.04 -12.61 28.16
CA ILE A 373 -0.79 -13.41 27.27
C ILE A 373 -1.25 -14.64 28.02
N ASN A 374 -2.47 -15.08 27.73
CA ASN A 374 -3.01 -16.31 28.27
C ASN A 374 -2.03 -17.49 28.02
N PRO A 375 -1.63 -18.25 29.05
CA PRO A 375 -0.70 -19.37 28.92
C PRO A 375 -1.10 -20.39 27.85
N ASN A 376 -2.40 -20.66 27.71
CA ASN A 376 -2.92 -21.59 26.71
C ASN A 376 -2.60 -21.16 25.27
N ALA A 377 -2.43 -19.85 25.03
CA ALA A 377 -2.06 -19.34 23.71
C ALA A 377 -0.64 -19.73 23.32
N TYR A 378 0.29 -19.88 24.28
CA TYR A 378 1.67 -20.30 24.00
C TYR A 378 1.78 -21.79 23.60
N GLU A 379 0.79 -22.59 23.96
CA GLU A 379 0.74 -24.03 23.64
C GLU A 379 0.01 -24.32 22.32
N SER A 380 -0.71 -23.34 21.76
CA SER A 380 -1.46 -23.47 20.51
C SER A 380 -0.55 -23.61 19.29
N LYS A 381 -0.63 -24.76 18.62
CA LYS A 381 0.09 -25.00 17.35
C LYS A 381 -0.52 -24.20 16.21
N TYR A 382 -1.83 -23.97 16.25
CA TYR A 382 -2.51 -23.13 15.26
C TYR A 382 -1.97 -21.69 15.31
N LEU A 383 -1.91 -21.06 16.48
CA LEU A 383 -1.45 -19.67 16.61
C LEU A 383 0.00 -19.51 16.16
N GLU A 384 0.88 -20.46 16.50
CA GLU A 384 2.26 -20.46 16.01
C GLU A 384 2.32 -20.55 14.48
N SER A 385 1.50 -21.41 13.88
CA SER A 385 1.49 -21.60 12.42
C SER A 385 0.94 -20.39 11.65
N VAL A 386 -0.05 -19.69 12.20
CA VAL A 386 -0.74 -18.58 11.52
C VAL A 386 -0.10 -17.23 11.83
N TYR A 387 0.32 -17.00 13.07
CA TYR A 387 0.87 -15.73 13.53
C TYR A 387 2.37 -15.74 13.75
N GLY A 388 3.04 -16.89 13.54
CA GLY A 388 4.45 -17.11 13.81
C GLY A 388 4.74 -17.33 15.30
N SER A 389 5.98 -17.66 15.66
CA SER A 389 6.40 -17.74 17.06
C SER A 389 6.99 -16.41 17.53
N TRP A 390 6.55 -15.96 18.72
CA TRP A 390 7.16 -14.83 19.43
C TRP A 390 7.72 -15.23 20.79
N TYR A 391 7.19 -16.29 21.40
CA TYR A 391 7.60 -16.78 22.73
C TYR A 391 9.11 -17.08 22.81
N SER A 392 9.74 -16.56 23.87
CA SER A 392 11.15 -16.81 24.18
C SER A 392 11.25 -17.49 25.56
N PRO A 393 11.75 -18.74 25.64
CA PRO A 393 11.94 -19.43 26.92
C PRO A 393 12.93 -18.74 27.86
N GLN A 394 13.72 -17.80 27.35
CA GLN A 394 14.81 -17.12 28.05
C GLN A 394 14.39 -15.77 28.64
N SER A 395 13.07 -15.44 28.63
CA SER A 395 12.45 -14.16 29.06
C SER A 395 13.03 -12.86 28.46
N ILE A 396 14.02 -12.97 27.57
CA ILE A 396 14.60 -11.88 26.81
C ILE A 396 14.13 -12.00 25.36
N TYR A 397 13.36 -11.02 24.93
CA TYR A 397 12.90 -10.83 23.56
C TYR A 397 13.90 -9.94 22.81
N PRO A 398 14.54 -10.46 21.74
CA PRO A 398 15.49 -9.69 20.95
C PRO A 398 14.75 -8.58 20.18
N SER A 399 15.41 -7.44 20.01
CA SER A 399 14.88 -6.37 19.18
C SER A 399 14.65 -6.87 17.74
N PRO A 400 13.42 -6.77 17.20
CA PRO A 400 13.10 -7.25 15.85
C PRO A 400 13.65 -6.34 14.74
N TRP A 401 14.17 -5.16 15.11
CA TRP A 401 14.82 -4.19 14.22
C TRP A 401 15.95 -3.42 14.92
N MET A 402 16.47 -2.35 14.31
CA MET A 402 17.35 -1.38 14.94
C MET A 402 16.67 -0.74 16.15
N SER A 403 17.35 -0.79 17.31
CA SER A 403 16.83 -0.31 18.59
C SER A 403 17.59 0.90 19.14
N GLY A 404 16.90 1.69 19.96
CA GLY A 404 17.46 2.83 20.70
C GLY A 404 18.21 3.82 19.81
N LEU A 405 19.48 4.10 20.15
CA LEU A 405 20.31 5.05 19.41
C LEU A 405 20.52 4.66 17.93
N LYS A 406 20.39 3.37 17.58
CA LYS A 406 20.64 2.91 16.20
C LYS A 406 19.60 3.44 15.21
N TYR A 407 18.30 3.36 15.54
CA TYR A 407 17.26 3.87 14.65
C TYR A 407 17.22 5.41 14.64
N ILE A 408 17.52 6.05 15.78
CA ILE A 408 17.64 7.51 15.84
C ILE A 408 18.78 7.97 14.93
N SER A 409 19.95 7.35 15.03
CA SER A 409 21.10 7.64 14.17
C SER A 409 20.78 7.42 12.70
N GLN A 410 20.13 6.31 12.35
CA GLN A 410 19.68 6.04 10.98
C GLN A 410 18.76 7.18 10.47
N THR A 411 17.79 7.60 11.29
CA THR A 411 16.84 8.66 10.94
C THR A 411 17.54 9.99 10.70
N VAL A 412 18.47 10.37 11.58
CA VAL A 412 19.28 11.61 11.45
C VAL A 412 20.18 11.55 10.22
N ILE A 413 20.81 10.41 9.95
CA ILE A 413 21.64 10.20 8.75
C ILE A 413 20.77 10.32 7.49
N SER A 414 19.61 9.67 7.44
CA SER A 414 18.68 9.74 6.31
C SER A 414 18.19 11.16 6.06
N LEU A 415 17.79 11.89 7.10
CA LEU A 415 17.35 13.29 6.99
C LEU A 415 18.49 14.22 6.54
N SER A 416 19.70 14.05 7.08
CA SER A 416 20.87 14.85 6.71
C SER A 416 21.28 14.62 5.26
N PHE A 417 21.29 13.36 4.83
CA PHE A 417 21.58 12.99 3.44
C PHE A 417 20.49 13.53 2.49
N LEU A 418 19.22 13.38 2.85
CA LEU A 418 18.09 13.94 2.09
C LEU A 418 18.23 15.47 1.95
N ALA A 419 18.40 16.19 3.06
CA ALA A 419 18.54 17.64 3.06
C ALA A 419 19.70 18.10 2.17
N THR A 420 20.87 17.45 2.31
CA THR A 420 22.06 17.76 1.52
C THR A 420 21.80 17.60 0.03
N ILE A 421 21.22 16.47 -0.39
CA ILE A 421 20.90 16.21 -1.80
C ILE A 421 19.89 17.22 -2.33
N TYR A 422 18.80 17.46 -1.61
CA TYR A 422 17.75 18.36 -2.05
C TYR A 422 18.26 19.81 -2.16
N ILE A 423 19.15 20.25 -1.26
CA ILE A 423 19.82 21.55 -1.37
C ILE A 423 20.72 21.59 -2.61
N ILE A 424 21.58 20.59 -2.81
CA ILE A 424 22.50 20.54 -3.97
C ILE A 424 21.72 20.54 -5.29
N LEU A 425 20.73 19.67 -5.42
CA LEU A 425 19.90 19.56 -6.61
C LEU A 425 19.06 20.82 -6.83
N GLY A 426 18.50 21.41 -5.77
CA GLY A 426 17.72 22.65 -5.83
C GLY A 426 18.55 23.87 -6.25
N VAL A 427 19.75 24.02 -5.70
CA VAL A 427 20.69 25.09 -6.09
C VAL A 427 21.11 24.94 -7.55
N ARG A 428 21.41 23.71 -7.99
CA ARG A 428 21.76 23.43 -9.39
C ARG A 428 20.59 23.68 -10.33
N PHE A 429 19.39 23.27 -9.95
CA PHE A 429 18.17 23.52 -10.72
C PHE A 429 17.91 25.01 -10.94
N LYS A 430 18.10 25.85 -9.91
CA LYS A 430 17.98 27.32 -10.05
C LYS A 430 18.99 27.92 -11.04
N LYS A 431 20.18 27.32 -11.17
CA LYS A 431 21.27 27.81 -12.04
C LYS A 431 21.14 27.37 -13.51
N ILE A 432 20.23 26.45 -13.85
CA ILE A 432 19.98 26.08 -15.25
C ILE A 432 19.29 27.26 -15.95
N LYS A 433 20.03 27.95 -16.82
CA LYS A 433 19.46 28.96 -17.74
C LYS A 433 18.71 28.26 -18.86
N GLU A 434 17.49 28.70 -19.14
CA GLU A 434 16.73 28.26 -20.32
C GLU A 434 17.47 28.78 -21.57
N LYS A 435 17.88 27.85 -22.44
CA LYS A 435 18.30 28.18 -23.80
C LYS A 435 17.10 28.00 -24.72
#